data_AF-A0A7J4UTD0-F1
#
_entry.id   AF-A0A7J4UTD0-F1
#
_cell.length_a   1.000
_cell.length_b   1.000
_cell.length_c   1.000
_cell.angle_alpha   90.00
_cell.angle_beta   90.00
_cell.angle_gamma   90.00
#
_symmetry.space_group_name_H-M   'P 1'
#
loop_
_entity.id
_entity.type
_entity.pdbx_description
1 polymer ?
#
loop_
_entity_poly.entity_id
_entity_poly.type
_entity_poly.pdbx_seq_one_letter_code
_entity_poly.pdbx_strand_id
1 'polypeptide(L)'
;TFLILYLYRVAIVGPAEFGGPENIYLFIYLPFLAIHILLAVICVPLLFYVLTIGLTYAPGEIPGTSHRRVGKVAYKLWLIAFIMGSMVYLMAYHVYPL
;
A
#
# COMPACT_ATOMS: atom_id res chain seq x y z
N THR A 1 3.49 -19.28 2.93
CA THR A 1 2.26 -20.01 3.35
C THR A 1 1.12 -19.09 3.78
N PHE A 2 1.33 -17.92 4.41
CA PHE A 2 0.24 -16.96 4.69
C PHE A 2 -0.42 -16.37 3.43
N LEU A 3 0.39 -15.84 2.49
CA LEU A 3 -0.11 -15.13 1.31
C LEU A 3 -1.02 -16.00 0.42
N ILE A 4 -0.62 -17.26 0.18
CA ILE A 4 -1.39 -18.20 -0.64
C ILE A 4 -2.75 -18.47 -0.01
N LEU A 5 -2.78 -18.76 1.30
CA LEU A 5 -4.01 -19.00 2.04
C LEU A 5 -4.91 -17.75 2.10
N TYR A 6 -4.31 -16.56 2.23
CA TYR A 6 -5.04 -15.29 2.20
C TYR A 6 -5.66 -15.03 0.83
N LEU A 7 -4.91 -15.20 -0.26
CA LEU A 7 -5.43 -15.03 -1.62
C LEU A 7 -6.54 -16.05 -1.92
N TYR A 8 -6.40 -17.29 -1.47
CA TYR A 8 -7.44 -18.31 -1.57
C TYR A 8 -8.72 -17.92 -0.80
N ARG A 9 -8.58 -17.42 0.43
CA ARG A 9 -9.70 -16.90 1.23
C ARG A 9 -10.39 -15.74 0.54
N VAL A 10 -9.63 -14.78 0.00
CA VAL A 10 -10.21 -13.63 -0.71
C VAL A 10 -10.90 -14.04 -2.00
N ALA A 11 -10.37 -15.02 -2.74
CA ALA A 11 -11.00 -15.51 -3.96
C ALA A 11 -12.36 -16.19 -3.73
N ILE A 12 -12.56 -16.82 -2.57
CA ILE A 12 -13.80 -17.54 -2.24
C ILE A 12 -14.76 -16.69 -1.40
N VAL A 13 -14.26 -16.00 -0.37
CA VAL A 13 -15.06 -15.27 0.63
C VAL A 13 -15.16 -13.79 0.30
N GLY A 14 -14.35 -13.28 -0.63
CA GLY A 14 -14.26 -11.86 -0.93
C GLY A 14 -13.38 -11.09 0.06
N PRO A 15 -13.19 -9.77 -0.17
CA PRO A 15 -12.52 -8.88 0.75
C PRO A 15 -13.29 -8.75 2.08
N ALA A 16 -12.67 -8.12 3.09
CA ALA A 16 -13.36 -7.85 4.35
C ALA A 16 -14.60 -6.96 4.11
N GLU A 17 -15.75 -7.38 4.62
CA GLU A 17 -16.94 -6.52 4.63
C GLU A 17 -16.76 -5.41 5.66
N PHE A 18 -17.47 -4.31 5.48
CA PHE A 18 -17.41 -3.14 6.35
C PHE A 18 -18.71 -3.06 7.14
N GLY A 19 -18.64 -3.24 8.47
CA GLY A 19 -19.83 -3.27 9.35
C GLY A 19 -20.42 -1.90 9.71
N GLY A 20 -19.86 -0.82 9.15
CA GLY A 20 -20.23 0.55 9.50
C GLY A 20 -21.40 1.11 8.66
N PRO A 21 -21.93 2.28 9.03
CA PRO A 21 -23.01 2.94 8.30
C PRO A 21 -22.67 3.18 6.82
N GLU A 22 -23.67 3.08 5.94
CA GLU A 22 -23.50 3.19 4.49
C GLU A 22 -22.87 4.51 4.04
N ASN A 23 -23.18 5.63 4.71
CA ASN A 23 -22.57 6.92 4.43
C ASN A 23 -21.05 6.94 4.72
N ILE A 24 -20.62 6.30 5.81
CA ILE A 24 -19.19 6.18 6.15
C ILE A 24 -18.50 5.25 5.16
N TYR A 25 -19.16 4.15 4.78
CA TYR A 25 -18.66 3.21 3.79
C TYR A 25 -18.39 3.91 2.44
N LEU A 26 -19.40 4.60 1.89
CA LEU A 26 -19.33 5.18 0.56
C LEU A 26 -18.46 6.44 0.48
N PHE A 27 -18.53 7.32 1.48
CA PHE A 27 -17.89 8.64 1.41
C PHE A 27 -16.55 8.73 2.11
N ILE A 28 -16.21 7.77 2.97
CA ILE A 28 -14.94 7.78 3.72
C ILE A 28 -14.14 6.52 3.41
N TYR A 29 -14.68 5.33 3.70
CA TYR A 29 -13.94 4.08 3.57
C TYR A 29 -13.53 3.79 2.12
N LEU A 30 -14.48 3.81 1.17
CA LEU A 30 -14.17 3.52 -0.24
C LEU A 30 -13.20 4.52 -0.88
N PRO A 31 -13.32 5.85 -0.70
CA PRO A 31 -12.32 6.80 -1.19
C PRO A 31 -10.94 6.59 -0.57
N PHE A 32 -10.85 6.38 0.75
CA PHE A 32 -9.56 6.08 1.40
C PHE A 32 -8.94 4.79 0.87
N LEU A 33 -9.74 3.74 0.71
CA LEU A 33 -9.29 2.47 0.16
C LEU A 33 -8.83 2.62 -1.29
N ALA A 34 -9.60 3.31 -2.13
CA ALA A 34 -9.27 3.52 -3.53
C ALA A 34 -7.97 4.31 -3.71
N ILE A 35 -7.84 5.45 -3.01
CA ILE A 35 -6.60 6.25 -3.07
C ILE A 35 -5.42 5.42 -2.53
N HIS A 36 -5.63 4.58 -1.51
CA HIS A 36 -4.57 3.77 -0.92
C HIS A 36 -4.05 2.75 -1.93
N ILE A 37 -4.96 2.04 -2.60
CA ILE A 37 -4.63 1.08 -3.64
C ILE A 37 -3.89 1.77 -4.79
N LEU A 38 -4.39 2.93 -5.26
CA LEU A 38 -3.73 3.67 -6.35
C LEU A 38 -2.31 4.11 -5.95
N LEU A 39 -2.15 4.65 -4.74
CA LEU A 39 -0.83 4.99 -4.21
C LEU A 39 0.07 3.77 -4.11
N ALA A 40 -0.42 2.64 -3.61
CA ALA A 40 0.33 1.40 -3.52
C ALA A 40 0.79 0.91 -4.90
N VAL A 41 -0.11 0.90 -5.89
CA VAL A 41 0.21 0.50 -7.28
C VAL A 41 1.30 1.38 -7.88
N ILE A 42 1.27 2.70 -7.63
CA ILE A 42 2.33 3.63 -8.08
C ILE A 42 3.63 3.43 -7.29
N CYS A 43 3.53 3.15 -5.99
CA CYS A 43 4.69 3.04 -5.11
C CYS A 43 5.51 1.78 -5.40
N VAL A 44 4.86 0.65 -5.70
CA VAL A 44 5.51 -0.64 -5.97
C VAL A 44 6.63 -0.54 -7.02
N PRO A 45 6.41 -0.06 -8.26
CA PRO A 45 7.47 0.03 -9.26
C PRO A 45 8.61 0.98 -8.84
N LEU A 46 8.30 2.06 -8.11
CA LEU A 46 9.32 2.98 -7.60
C LEU A 46 10.19 2.31 -6.54
N LEU A 47 9.60 1.53 -5.64
CA LEU A 47 10.35 0.73 -4.68
C LEU A 47 11.23 -0.30 -5.37
N PHE A 48 10.70 -1.04 -6.36
CA PHE A 48 11.48 -1.99 -7.13
C PHE A 48 12.67 -1.33 -7.82
N TYR A 49 12.48 -0.19 -8.48
CA TYR A 49 13.58 0.56 -9.10
C TYR A 49 14.69 0.92 -8.10
N VAL A 50 14.33 1.48 -6.95
CA VAL A 50 15.28 1.92 -5.92
C VAL A 50 15.99 0.71 -5.31
N LEU A 51 15.26 -0.36 -5.01
CA LEU A 51 15.82 -1.60 -4.47
C LEU A 51 16.76 -2.28 -5.46
N THR A 52 16.40 -2.38 -6.74
CA THR A 52 17.26 -2.95 -7.76
C THR A 52 18.57 -2.18 -7.82
N ILE A 53 18.55 -0.85 -7.87
CA ILE A 53 19.80 -0.08 -7.90
C ILE A 53 20.61 -0.27 -6.62
N GLY A 54 19.97 -0.18 -5.45
CA GLY A 54 20.65 -0.34 -4.17
C GLY A 54 21.27 -1.73 -3.96
N LEU A 55 20.74 -2.76 -4.62
CA LEU A 55 21.25 -4.13 -4.53
C LEU A 55 22.24 -4.52 -5.63
N THR A 56 22.23 -3.84 -6.78
CA THR A 56 23.01 -4.25 -7.97
C THR A 56 24.21 -3.35 -8.27
N TYR A 57 24.22 -2.11 -7.80
CA TYR A 57 25.31 -1.15 -8.05
C TYR A 57 26.24 -1.07 -6.83
N ALA A 58 27.55 -0.89 -7.08
CA ALA A 58 28.47 -0.60 -5.98
C ALA A 58 28.13 0.78 -5.36
N PRO A 59 28.37 0.99 -4.05
CA PRO A 59 28.02 2.25 -3.39
C PRO A 59 28.57 3.52 -4.06
N GLY A 60 29.73 3.43 -4.72
CA GLY A 60 30.34 4.53 -5.47
C GLY A 60 29.66 4.86 -6.80
N GLU A 61 28.87 3.95 -7.36
CA GLU A 61 28.18 4.11 -8.64
C GLU A 61 26.75 4.65 -8.48
N ILE A 62 26.14 4.46 -7.29
CA ILE A 62 24.78 4.91 -6.96
C ILE A 62 24.58 6.43 -7.20
N PRO A 63 25.52 7.34 -6.88
CA PRO A 63 25.37 8.76 -7.16
C PRO A 63 25.20 9.11 -8.64
N GLY A 64 25.68 8.25 -9.56
CA GLY A 64 25.50 8.39 -11.00
C GLY A 64 24.10 8.01 -11.49
N THR A 65 23.25 7.46 -10.62
CA THR A 65 21.89 7.03 -10.95
C THR A 65 20.83 7.99 -10.39
N SER A 66 19.57 7.82 -10.80
CA SER A 66 18.45 8.56 -10.21
C SER A 66 17.97 8.00 -8.85
N HIS A 67 18.70 7.06 -8.23
CA HIS A 67 18.33 6.40 -6.97
C HIS A 67 17.94 7.39 -5.86
N ARG A 68 18.76 8.44 -5.63
CA ARG A 68 18.47 9.43 -4.56
C ARG A 68 17.20 10.25 -4.83
N ARG A 69 16.91 10.57 -6.10
CA ARG A 69 15.72 11.35 -6.48
C ARG A 69 14.47 10.48 -6.38
N VAL A 70 14.50 9.30 -7.00
CA VAL A 70 13.36 8.37 -6.99
C VAL A 70 13.10 7.84 -5.58
N GLY A 71 14.14 7.51 -4.82
CA GLY A 71 14.03 7.06 -3.42
C GLY A 71 13.32 8.07 -2.52
N LYS A 72 13.59 9.37 -2.69
CA LYS A 72 12.87 10.42 -1.94
C LYS A 72 11.37 10.46 -2.26
N VAL A 73 11.00 10.28 -3.53
CA VAL A 73 9.59 10.25 -3.95
C VAL A 73 8.93 8.98 -3.45
N ALA A 74 9.57 7.83 -3.68
CA ALA A 74 9.10 6.52 -3.27
C ALA A 74 8.84 6.47 -1.75
N TYR A 75 9.78 6.93 -0.93
CA TYR A 75 9.61 6.97 0.53
C TYR A 75 8.41 7.80 0.97
N LYS A 76 8.21 8.99 0.38
CA LYS A 76 7.08 9.86 0.74
C LYS A 76 5.74 9.22 0.38
N LEU A 77 5.62 8.70 -0.86
CA LEU A 77 4.41 8.01 -1.30
C LEU A 77 4.15 6.77 -0.45
N TRP A 78 5.19 6.03 -0.12
CA TRP A 78 5.10 4.83 0.71
C TRP A 78 4.58 5.13 2.10
N LEU A 79 5.09 6.19 2.75
CA LEU A 79 4.61 6.60 4.07
C LEU A 79 3.13 7.00 4.04
N ILE A 80 2.71 7.79 3.04
CA ILE A 80 1.31 8.22 2.90
C ILE A 80 0.42 6.99 2.70
N ALA A 81 0.82 6.08 1.80
CA ALA A 81 0.10 4.84 1.57
C ALA A 81 0.02 3.99 2.84
N PHE A 82 1.11 3.86 3.59
CA PHE A 82 1.17 3.07 4.82
C PHE A 82 0.22 3.62 5.91
N ILE A 83 0.23 4.93 6.13
CA ILE A 83 -0.68 5.58 7.09
C ILE A 83 -2.13 5.36 6.67
N MET A 84 -2.45 5.59 5.40
CA MET A 84 -3.82 5.45 4.91
C MET A 84 -4.32 4.00 4.95
N GLY A 85 -3.44 3.03 4.63
CA GLY A 85 -3.74 1.60 4.78
C GLY A 85 -3.99 1.21 6.24
N SER A 86 -3.24 1.81 7.16
CA SER A 86 -3.46 1.63 8.60
C SER A 86 -4.83 2.16 9.03
N MET A 87 -5.26 3.32 8.50
CA MET A 87 -6.59 3.87 8.76
C MET A 87 -7.70 2.97 8.19
N VAL A 88 -7.54 2.47 6.97
CA VAL A 88 -8.48 1.51 6.36
C VAL A 88 -8.62 0.24 7.22
N TYR A 89 -7.50 -0.30 7.68
CA TYR A 89 -7.48 -1.46 8.57
C TYR A 89 -8.20 -1.18 9.89
N LEU A 90 -7.89 -0.06 10.56
CA LEU A 90 -8.55 0.34 11.79
C LEU A 90 -10.07 0.49 11.59
N MET A 91 -10.49 1.13 10.50
CA MET A 91 -11.90 1.32 10.18
C MET A 91 -12.61 -0.04 9.98
N ALA A 92 -12.04 -0.93 9.19
CA ALA A 92 -12.67 -2.21 8.84
C ALA A 92 -12.70 -3.22 10.01
N TYR A 93 -11.69 -3.22 10.88
CA TYR A 93 -11.54 -4.28 11.88
C TYR A 93 -11.72 -3.83 13.33
N HIS A 94 -11.51 -2.55 13.65
CA HIS A 94 -11.55 -2.07 15.03
C HIS A 94 -12.66 -1.07 15.31
N VAL A 95 -12.96 -0.17 14.37
CA VAL A 95 -13.99 0.87 14.56
C VAL A 95 -15.37 0.35 14.13
N TYR A 96 -15.43 -0.31 12.96
CA TYR A 96 -16.65 -0.87 12.41
C TYR A 96 -16.53 -2.37 12.15
N PRO A 97 -16.29 -3.17 13.21
CA PRO A 97 -16.30 -4.62 13.07
C PRO A 97 -17.66 -5.09 12.56
N LEU A 98 -17.65 -6.17 11.78
CA LEU A 98 -18.85 -6.94 11.41
C LEU A 98 -19.41 -7.68 12.63
#